data_AF-A0A246B9Q8-F1
#
_entry.id   AF-A0A246B9Q8-F1
#
_cell.length_a   1.000
_cell.length_b   1.000
_cell.length_c   1.000
_cell.angle_alpha   90.00
_cell.angle_beta   90.00
_cell.angle_gamma   90.00
#
_symmetry.space_group_name_H-M   'P 1'
#
loop_
_entity.id
_entity.type
_entity.pdbx_description
1 polymer ?
#
loop_
_entity_poly.entity_id
_entity_poly.type
_entity_poly.pdbx_seq_one_letter_code
_entity_poly.pdbx_strand_id
1 'polypeptide(L)'
;KVGLITTANKGKKIILGIKAFLQTPYDGHTIEPLLEQMETGGQKLPKELLYDRGGRGKSEIKGVKISIPSTPRKKDTAYQKQTKRKKFRTRAAIEPIIGHLKTDFRLAKNYFMGETGPQINALLAATAWNMKKMMELLKQKIIFLFYKIQIMLFSNPVFKNKLNSGFC
;
A
#
# COMPACT_ATOMS: atom_id res chain seq x y z
N LYS A 1 -2.48 -9.12 17.61
CA LYS A 1 -3.04 -8.92 16.25
C LYS A 1 -2.48 -7.63 15.65
N VAL A 2 -2.36 -7.49 14.32
CA VAL A 2 -1.91 -6.23 13.69
C VAL A 2 -2.92 -5.82 12.62
N GLY A 3 -3.34 -4.55 12.64
CA GLY A 3 -4.14 -3.94 11.58
C GLY A 3 -3.29 -2.93 10.81
N LEU A 4 -3.63 -2.69 9.54
CA LEU A 4 -2.91 -1.74 8.69
C LEU A 4 -3.82 -1.09 7.65
N ILE A 5 -3.44 0.11 7.23
CA ILE A 5 -4.09 0.88 6.16
C ILE A 5 -3.07 1.06 5.04
N THR A 6 -3.46 0.73 3.80
CA THR A 6 -2.62 0.97 2.61
C THR A 6 -3.33 1.80 1.56
N THR A 7 -2.55 2.40 0.67
CA THR A 7 -3.05 3.10 -0.52
C THR A 7 -3.87 2.18 -1.45
N ALA A 8 -5.03 2.64 -1.92
CA ALA A 8 -5.88 1.85 -2.82
C ALA A 8 -5.39 1.79 -4.28
N ASN A 9 -4.46 2.66 -4.69
CA ASN A 9 -4.01 2.80 -6.08
C ASN A 9 -3.43 1.50 -6.67
N LYS A 10 -3.51 1.39 -8.01
CA LYS A 10 -2.83 0.32 -8.76
C LYS A 10 -1.32 0.53 -8.67
N GLY A 11 -0.56 -0.55 -8.54
CA GLY A 11 0.90 -0.52 -8.42
C GLY A 11 1.38 -0.72 -6.98
N LYS A 12 2.43 0.01 -6.60
CA LYS A 12 3.11 -0.15 -5.31
C LYS A 12 2.21 0.31 -4.17
N LYS A 13 1.99 -0.58 -3.20
CA LYS A 13 1.20 -0.33 -2.01
C LYS A 13 2.08 0.29 -0.93
N ILE A 14 1.71 1.48 -0.48
CA ILE A 14 2.36 2.17 0.65
C ILE A 14 1.46 2.02 1.87
N ILE A 15 2.08 1.71 3.01
CA ILE A 15 1.40 1.61 4.31
C ILE A 15 1.31 3.03 4.89
N LEU A 16 0.10 3.47 5.22
CA LEU A 16 -0.18 4.78 5.80
C LEU A 16 -0.33 4.69 7.32
N GLY A 17 -0.97 3.63 7.80
CA GLY A 17 -1.15 3.35 9.22
C GLY A 17 -0.90 1.88 9.52
N ILE A 18 -0.36 1.60 10.72
CA ILE A 18 -0.19 0.25 11.26
C ILE A 18 -0.31 0.30 12.78
N LYS A 19 -1.12 -0.60 13.33
CA LYS A 19 -1.37 -0.69 14.77
C LYS A 19 -1.35 -2.14 15.23
N ALA A 20 -0.55 -2.41 16.24
CA ALA A 20 -0.53 -3.65 16.97
C ALA A 20 -1.59 -3.58 18.08
N PHE A 21 -2.35 -4.65 18.21
CA PHE A 21 -3.35 -4.86 19.24
C PHE A 21 -2.87 -6.02 20.12
N LEU A 22 -2.75 -5.77 21.43
CA LEU A 22 -2.34 -6.76 22.42
C LEU A 22 -3.38 -7.88 22.55
N GLN A 23 -4.65 -7.48 22.55
CA GLN A 23 -5.79 -8.38 22.51
C GLN A 23 -6.23 -8.64 21.06
N THR A 24 -7.21 -9.53 20.87
CA THR A 24 -7.83 -9.79 19.57
C THR A 24 -9.14 -8.99 19.48
N PRO A 25 -9.11 -7.69 19.14
CA PRO A 25 -10.31 -6.90 19.02
C PRO A 25 -11.16 -7.40 17.85
N TYR A 26 -12.46 -7.18 17.98
CA TYR A 26 -13.39 -7.27 16.87
C TYR A 26 -12.92 -6.39 15.70
N ASP A 27 -13.01 -6.90 14.48
CA ASP A 27 -12.43 -6.27 13.29
C ASP A 27 -12.90 -4.82 13.09
N GLY A 28 -14.19 -4.54 13.32
CA GLY A 28 -14.76 -3.20 13.21
C GLY A 28 -14.11 -2.17 14.14
N HIS A 29 -13.62 -2.60 15.31
CA HIS A 29 -12.98 -1.72 16.29
C HIS A 29 -11.49 -1.47 16.00
N THR A 30 -10.93 -2.07 14.94
CA THR A 30 -9.53 -1.84 14.54
C THR A 30 -9.34 -0.57 13.72
N ILE A 31 -10.41 -0.07 13.07
CA ILE A 31 -10.35 1.04 12.11
C ILE A 31 -10.10 2.37 12.81
N GLU A 32 -10.87 2.68 13.85
CA GLU A 32 -10.76 3.95 14.59
C GLU A 32 -9.37 4.17 15.20
N PRO A 33 -8.76 3.18 15.89
CA PRO A 33 -7.38 3.30 16.38
C PRO A 33 -6.32 3.50 15.29
N LEU A 34 -6.55 2.99 14.08
CA LEU A 34 -5.65 3.18 12.93
C LEU A 34 -5.80 4.58 12.32
N LEU A 35 -7.03 5.09 12.19
CA LEU A 35 -7.28 6.46 11.74
C LEU A 35 -6.72 7.49 12.72
N GLU A 36 -6.89 7.24 14.02
CA GLU A 36 -6.27 8.05 15.06
C GLU A 36 -4.74 8.07 14.96
N GLN A 37 -4.11 6.92 14.76
CA GLN A 37 -2.66 6.86 14.56
C GLN A 37 -2.20 7.68 13.34
N MET A 38 -2.97 7.67 12.25
CA MET A 38 -2.67 8.50 11.08
C MET A 38 -2.80 10.00 11.39
N GLU A 39 -3.87 10.40 12.06
CA GLU A 39 -4.14 11.79 12.44
C GLU A 39 -3.08 12.34 13.41
N THR A 40 -2.75 11.61 14.47
CA THR A 40 -1.67 11.96 15.41
C THR A 40 -0.32 12.01 14.71
N GLY A 41 -0.11 11.19 13.67
CA GLY A 41 1.07 11.23 12.82
C GLY A 41 1.09 12.38 11.81
N GLY A 42 0.12 13.32 11.86
CA GLY A 42 0.02 14.46 10.95
C GLY A 42 -0.42 14.10 9.53
N GLN A 43 -0.95 12.89 9.31
CA GLN A 43 -1.39 12.46 7.99
C GLN A 43 -2.83 12.89 7.72
N LYS A 44 -3.11 13.30 6.48
CA LYS A 44 -4.47 13.57 6.04
C LYS A 44 -5.28 12.27 5.96
N LEU A 45 -6.42 12.24 6.64
CA LEU A 45 -7.33 11.11 6.59
C LEU A 45 -7.91 10.91 5.17
N PRO A 46 -8.11 9.66 4.73
CA PRO A 46 -8.71 9.37 3.43
C PRO A 46 -10.20 9.72 3.43
N LYS A 47 -10.75 10.05 2.25
CA LYS A 47 -12.21 10.26 2.10
C LYS A 47 -13.01 8.98 2.31
N GLU A 48 -12.43 7.84 1.94
CA GLU A 48 -13.08 6.54 2.01
C GLU A 48 -12.06 5.45 2.28
N LEU A 49 -12.42 4.51 3.15
CA LEU A 49 -11.64 3.34 3.50
C LEU A 49 -12.40 2.07 3.10
N LEU A 50 -11.73 1.16 2.40
CA LEU A 50 -12.29 -0.11 1.98
C LEU A 50 -11.89 -1.19 2.96
N TYR A 51 -12.87 -1.83 3.60
CA TYR A 51 -12.62 -2.84 4.62
C TYR A 51 -13.16 -4.22 4.20
N ASP A 52 -12.80 -5.27 4.93
CA ASP A 52 -13.35 -6.60 4.69
C ASP A 52 -14.76 -6.79 5.27
N ARG A 53 -15.46 -7.83 4.78
CA ARG A 53 -16.84 -8.13 5.20
C ARG A 53 -16.97 -8.34 6.72
N GLY A 54 -15.90 -8.77 7.38
CA GLY A 54 -15.84 -9.00 8.81
C GLY A 54 -15.88 -7.74 9.67
N GLY A 55 -15.45 -6.58 9.16
CA GLY A 55 -15.45 -5.32 9.91
C GLY A 55 -16.76 -4.58 9.86
N ARG A 56 -17.87 -5.24 10.23
CA ARG A 56 -19.14 -4.56 10.41
C ARG A 56 -19.00 -3.51 11.53
N GLY A 57 -19.72 -2.41 11.44
CA GLY A 57 -19.60 -1.31 12.40
C GLY A 57 -20.15 0.00 11.84
N LYS A 58 -19.64 1.11 12.37
CA LYS A 58 -20.00 2.47 11.93
C LYS A 58 -19.70 2.65 10.44
N SER A 59 -20.63 3.23 9.69
CA SER A 59 -20.46 3.55 8.26
C SER A 59 -19.50 4.71 8.03
N GLU A 60 -19.19 5.48 9.07
CA GLU A 60 -18.31 6.63 9.05
C GLU A 60 -17.60 6.78 10.39
N ILE A 61 -16.29 7.09 10.33
CA ILE A 61 -15.44 7.28 11.51
C ILE A 61 -14.52 8.47 11.21
N LYS A 62 -14.53 9.50 12.08
CA LYS A 62 -13.70 10.71 11.90
C LYS A 62 -13.82 11.35 10.49
N GLY A 63 -15.04 11.39 9.94
CA GLY A 63 -15.28 11.90 8.58
C GLY A 63 -14.84 10.98 7.44
N VAL A 64 -14.32 9.78 7.75
CA VAL A 64 -13.90 8.79 6.76
C VAL A 64 -15.03 7.81 6.51
N LYS A 65 -15.50 7.73 5.27
CA LYS A 65 -16.51 6.74 4.86
C LYS A 65 -15.95 5.32 4.89
N ILE A 66 -16.57 4.42 5.65
CA ILE A 66 -16.19 3.01 5.71
C ILE A 66 -17.05 2.22 4.74
N SER A 67 -16.41 1.68 3.70
CA SER A 67 -17.06 0.91 2.65
C SER A 67 -16.75 -0.58 2.82
N ILE A 68 -17.81 -1.39 2.90
CA ILE A 68 -17.74 -2.85 3.08
C ILE A 68 -18.42 -3.54 1.89
N PRO A 69 -17.94 -4.70 1.41
CA PRO A 69 -18.54 -5.38 0.27
C PRO A 69 -19.90 -5.98 0.65
N SER A 70 -20.98 -5.39 0.15
CA SER A 70 -22.33 -5.94 0.28
C SER A 70 -22.68 -6.91 -0.86
N THR A 71 -23.71 -7.71 -0.66
CA THR A 71 -24.38 -8.41 -1.76
C THR A 71 -24.89 -7.38 -2.78
N PRO A 72 -24.67 -7.58 -4.10
CA PRO A 72 -25.26 -6.71 -5.11
C PRO A 72 -26.78 -6.77 -5.05
N ARG A 73 -27.45 -5.63 -5.25
CA ARG A 73 -28.91 -5.56 -5.23
C ARG A 73 -29.47 -6.15 -6.53
N LYS A 74 -30.68 -6.72 -6.50
CA LYS A 74 -31.35 -7.25 -7.70
C LYS A 74 -31.49 -6.20 -8.81
N LYS A 75 -31.71 -4.94 -8.42
CA LYS A 75 -31.80 -3.77 -9.30
C LYS A 75 -30.46 -3.23 -9.82
N ASP A 76 -29.32 -3.71 -9.33
CA ASP A 76 -28.03 -3.23 -9.81
C ASP A 76 -27.81 -3.70 -11.27
N THR A 77 -27.44 -2.78 -12.16
CA THR A 77 -27.05 -3.14 -13.53
C THR A 77 -25.76 -3.95 -13.55
N ALA A 78 -25.49 -4.68 -14.64
CA ALA A 78 -24.24 -5.44 -14.80
C ALA A 78 -22.99 -4.55 -14.60
N TYR A 79 -23.04 -3.33 -15.16
CA TYR A 79 -22.00 -2.32 -14.99
C TYR A 79 -21.79 -1.93 -13.50
N GLN A 80 -22.87 -1.64 -12.78
CA GLN A 80 -22.78 -1.29 -11.35
C GLN A 80 -22.20 -2.44 -10.52
N LYS A 81 -22.59 -3.68 -10.81
CA LYS A 81 -22.03 -4.88 -10.17
C LYS A 81 -20.52 -4.97 -10.40
N GLN A 82 -20.07 -4.75 -11.63
CA GLN A 82 -18.65 -4.80 -11.99
C GLN A 82 -17.84 -3.68 -11.31
N THR A 83 -18.36 -2.45 -11.29
CA THR A 83 -17.71 -1.31 -10.65
C THR A 83 -17.54 -1.52 -9.15
N LYS A 84 -18.57 -2.02 -8.45
CA LYS A 84 -18.49 -2.40 -7.03
C LYS A 84 -17.42 -3.48 -6.81
N ARG A 85 -17.41 -4.55 -7.63
CA ARG A 85 -16.39 -5.62 -7.53
C ARG A 85 -14.97 -5.10 -7.73
N LYS A 86 -14.76 -4.25 -8.75
CA LYS A 86 -13.45 -3.67 -9.07
C LYS A 86 -12.92 -2.80 -7.94
N LYS A 87 -13.80 -1.99 -7.32
CA LYS A 87 -13.46 -1.16 -6.16
C LYS A 87 -12.90 -2.00 -5.01
N PHE A 88 -13.59 -3.08 -4.65
CA PHE A 88 -13.19 -3.94 -3.53
C PHE A 88 -12.08 -4.95 -3.83
N ARG A 89 -11.59 -5.05 -5.08
CA ARG A 89 -10.52 -5.98 -5.47
C ARG A 89 -9.15 -5.60 -4.87
N THR A 90 -8.94 -4.33 -4.57
CA THR A 90 -7.68 -3.81 -3.99
C THR A 90 -7.36 -4.40 -2.62
N ARG A 91 -8.38 -4.87 -1.88
CA ARG A 91 -8.23 -5.49 -0.56
C ARG A 91 -7.52 -6.85 -0.60
N ALA A 92 -7.58 -7.56 -1.74
CA ALA A 92 -6.88 -8.83 -1.92
C ALA A 92 -5.36 -8.71 -1.76
N ALA A 93 -4.80 -7.49 -1.81
CA ALA A 93 -3.39 -7.23 -1.57
C ALA A 93 -3.03 -7.15 -0.07
N ILE A 94 -3.99 -6.99 0.84
CA ILE A 94 -3.72 -6.79 2.28
C ILE A 94 -3.08 -8.03 2.91
N GLU A 95 -3.67 -9.22 2.73
CA GLU A 95 -3.12 -10.46 3.29
C GLU A 95 -1.71 -10.78 2.78
N PRO A 96 -1.41 -10.68 1.47
CA PRO A 96 -0.04 -10.78 0.98
C PRO A 96 0.92 -9.78 1.63
N ILE A 97 0.50 -8.52 1.83
CA ILE A 97 1.35 -7.52 2.50
C ILE A 97 1.63 -7.93 3.94
N ILE A 98 0.62 -8.38 4.69
CA ILE A 98 0.80 -8.88 6.05
C ILE A 98 1.77 -10.07 6.07
N GLY A 99 1.61 -10.99 5.12
CA GLY A 99 2.51 -12.13 4.93
C GLY A 99 3.97 -11.68 4.75
N HIS A 100 4.22 -10.78 3.80
CA HIS A 100 5.55 -10.22 3.58
C HIS A 100 6.08 -9.44 4.78
N LEU A 101 5.25 -8.65 5.47
CA LEU A 101 5.67 -7.97 6.69
C LEU A 101 6.15 -8.97 7.74
N LYS A 102 5.43 -10.08 7.91
CA LYS A 102 5.79 -11.16 8.84
C LYS A 102 7.11 -11.83 8.48
N THR A 103 7.29 -12.23 7.22
CA THR A 103 8.45 -13.01 6.79
C THR A 103 9.67 -12.15 6.48
N ASP A 104 9.49 -11.11 5.66
CA ASP A 104 10.59 -10.36 5.04
C ASP A 104 11.01 -9.17 5.92
N PHE A 105 10.08 -8.62 6.70
CA PHE A 105 10.29 -7.44 7.55
C PHE A 105 10.18 -7.74 9.04
N ARG A 106 10.32 -9.02 9.42
CA ARG A 106 10.43 -9.51 10.79
C ARG A 106 9.25 -9.16 11.70
N LEU A 107 8.09 -8.80 11.17
CA LEU A 107 6.90 -8.53 11.98
C LEU A 107 6.47 -9.76 12.81
N ALA A 108 6.79 -10.98 12.37
CA ALA A 108 6.46 -12.21 13.09
C ALA A 108 7.27 -12.42 14.38
N LYS A 109 8.43 -11.77 14.53
CA LYS A 109 9.31 -11.92 15.68
C LYS A 109 9.51 -10.57 16.34
N ASN A 110 8.94 -10.38 17.53
CA ASN A 110 9.15 -9.17 18.31
C ASN A 110 10.31 -9.36 19.29
N TYR A 111 11.33 -8.50 19.22
CA TYR A 111 12.47 -8.49 20.15
C TYR A 111 12.38 -7.38 21.19
N PHE A 112 11.39 -6.49 21.07
CA PHE A 112 11.17 -5.42 22.04
C PHE A 112 10.37 -5.92 23.24
N MET A 113 10.76 -5.50 24.44
CA MET A 113 10.09 -5.84 25.69
C MET A 113 8.91 -4.92 25.98
N GLY A 114 7.97 -5.40 26.79
CA GLY A 114 6.82 -4.63 27.26
C GLY A 114 5.66 -4.55 26.25
N GLU A 115 4.56 -3.93 26.69
CA GLU A 115 3.32 -3.80 25.93
C GLU A 115 3.44 -2.90 24.69
N THR A 116 4.40 -1.97 24.68
CA THR A 116 4.68 -1.08 23.55
C THR A 116 5.52 -1.78 22.47
N GLY A 117 6.25 -2.84 22.81
CA GLY A 117 7.16 -3.55 21.91
C GLY A 117 6.51 -4.01 20.59
N PRO A 118 5.34 -4.68 20.61
CA PRO A 118 4.64 -5.06 19.39
C PRO A 118 4.30 -3.89 18.46
N GLN A 119 3.94 -2.73 19.03
CA GLN A 119 3.64 -1.52 18.24
C GLN A 119 4.92 -0.97 17.58
N ILE A 120 6.03 -0.93 18.31
CA ILE A 120 7.33 -0.48 17.79
C ILE A 120 7.78 -1.40 16.64
N ASN A 121 7.71 -2.73 16.83
CA ASN A 121 8.06 -3.69 15.79
C ASN A 121 7.19 -3.51 14.53
N ALA A 122 5.89 -3.28 14.72
CA ALA A 122 4.97 -3.02 13.62
C ALA A 122 5.33 -1.75 12.83
N LEU A 123 5.63 -0.65 13.53
CA LEU A 123 6.05 0.60 12.90
C LEU A 123 7.34 0.44 12.11
N LEU A 124 8.34 -0.26 12.67
CA LEU A 124 9.61 -0.51 11.99
C LEU A 124 9.43 -1.40 10.75
N ALA A 125 8.64 -2.47 10.85
CA ALA A 125 8.34 -3.33 9.72
C ALA A 125 7.62 -2.58 8.59
N ALA A 126 6.63 -1.74 8.92
CA ALA A 126 5.92 -0.91 7.94
C ALA A 126 6.83 0.15 7.31
N THR A 127 7.73 0.75 8.10
CA THR A 127 8.72 1.72 7.61
C THR A 127 9.67 1.07 6.61
N ALA A 128 10.21 -0.10 6.95
CA ALA A 128 11.09 -0.86 6.07
C ALA A 128 10.39 -1.27 4.75
N TRP A 129 9.11 -1.67 4.82
CA TRP A 129 8.29 -1.91 3.63
C TRP A 129 8.19 -0.67 2.75
N ASN A 130 7.84 0.48 3.32
CA ASN A 130 7.70 1.74 2.59
C ASN A 130 9.02 2.18 1.95
N MET A 131 10.14 2.08 2.68
CA MET A 131 11.47 2.36 2.17
C MET A 131 11.84 1.44 1.01
N LYS A 132 11.53 0.13 1.09
CA LYS A 132 11.72 -0.79 -0.04
C LYS A 132 10.94 -0.35 -1.28
N LYS A 133 9.69 0.08 -1.12
CA LYS A 133 8.87 0.58 -2.25
C LYS A 133 9.42 1.87 -2.84
N MET A 134 9.97 2.75 -2.02
CA MET A 134 10.70 3.93 -2.48
C MET A 134 11.95 3.56 -3.29
N MET A 135 12.77 2.64 -2.78
CA MET A 135 13.97 2.16 -3.49
C MET A 135 13.61 1.51 -4.83
N GLU A 136 12.57 0.68 -4.89
CA GLU A 136 12.08 0.10 -6.14
C GLU A 136 11.66 1.17 -7.15
N LEU A 137 11.12 2.33 -6.71
CA LEU A 137 10.76 3.44 -7.60
C LEU A 137 12.02 4.18 -8.10
N LEU A 138 12.96 4.46 -7.21
CA LEU A 138 14.21 5.12 -7.56
C LEU A 138 15.02 4.28 -8.56
N LYS A 139 15.13 2.96 -8.33
CA LYS A 139 15.79 2.03 -9.25
C LYS A 139 15.17 2.09 -10.65
N GLN A 140 13.84 2.09 -10.76
CA GLN A 140 13.14 2.18 -12.05
C GLN A 140 13.42 3.52 -12.74
N LYS A 141 13.43 4.64 -12.00
CA LYS A 141 13.75 5.96 -12.55
C LYS A 141 15.19 6.04 -13.08
N ILE A 142 16.15 5.48 -12.33
CA ILE A 142 17.56 5.44 -12.73
C ILE A 142 17.74 4.63 -14.01
N ILE A 143 17.15 3.43 -14.06
CA ILE A 143 17.19 2.57 -15.27
C ILE A 143 16.58 3.29 -16.47
N PHE A 144 15.42 3.93 -16.29
CA PHE A 144 14.77 4.69 -17.37
C PHE A 144 15.61 5.89 -17.84
N LEU A 145 16.25 6.60 -16.91
CA LEU A 145 17.18 7.68 -17.24
C LEU A 145 18.36 7.16 -18.08
N PHE A 146 18.94 6.04 -17.68
CA PHE A 146 20.04 5.40 -18.41
C PHE A 146 19.63 5.03 -19.85
N TYR A 147 18.47 4.39 -20.02
CA TYR A 147 17.94 4.09 -21.36
C TYR A 147 17.71 5.34 -22.21
N LYS A 148 17.18 6.43 -21.61
CA LYS A 148 17.00 7.70 -22.33
C LYS A 148 18.33 8.29 -22.80
N ILE A 149 19.36 8.26 -21.97
CA ILE A 149 20.70 8.74 -22.31
C ILE A 149 21.26 7.91 -23.48
N GLN A 150 21.15 6.58 -23.42
CA GLN A 150 21.58 5.70 -24.51
C GLN A 150 20.86 6.04 -25.83
N ILE A 151 19.53 6.15 -25.82
CA ILE A 151 18.76 6.48 -27.01
C ILE A 151 19.19 7.84 -27.58
N MET A 152 19.38 8.85 -26.73
CA MET A 152 19.84 10.17 -27.15
C MET A 152 21.22 10.10 -27.83
N LEU A 153 22.17 9.34 -27.25
CA LEU A 153 23.51 9.17 -27.81
C LEU A 153 23.47 8.46 -29.18
N PHE A 154 22.71 7.37 -29.32
CA PHE A 154 22.63 6.60 -30.57
C PHE A 154 21.71 7.20 -31.63
N SER A 155 20.80 8.10 -31.25
CA SER A 155 19.94 8.84 -32.18
C SER A 155 20.58 10.15 -32.66
N ASN A 156 21.71 10.57 -32.07
CA ASN A 156 22.39 11.79 -32.46
C ASN A 156 23.10 11.58 -33.81
N PRO A 157 22.73 12.33 -34.87
CA PRO A 157 23.24 12.11 -36.22
C PRO A 157 24.77 12.27 -36.30
N VAL A 158 25.37 13.10 -35.44
CA VAL A 158 26.82 13.29 -35.38
C VAL A 158 27.53 11.99 -34.92
N PHE A 159 26.98 11.31 -33.92
CA PHE A 159 27.50 10.03 -33.44
C PHE A 159 27.25 8.90 -34.44
N LYS A 160 26.08 8.90 -35.09
CA LYS A 160 25.71 7.91 -36.10
C LYS A 160 26.60 7.99 -37.34
N ASN A 161 26.91 9.20 -37.79
CA ASN A 161 27.81 9.43 -38.93
C ASN A 161 29.27 9.07 -38.60
N LYS A 162 29.73 9.32 -37.37
CA LYS A 162 31.10 9.01 -36.93
C LYS A 162 31.35 7.50 -36.74
N LEU A 163 30.32 6.74 -36.37
CA LEU A 163 30.35 5.26 -36.36
C LEU A 163 30.40 4.69 -37.77
N ASN A 164 29.66 5.26 -38.72
CA ASN A 164 29.66 4.81 -40.11
C ASN A 164 30.95 5.17 -40.88
N SER A 165 31.63 6.26 -40.51
CA SER A 165 32.89 6.68 -41.14
C SER A 165 34.14 5.94 -40.64
N GLY A 166 34.03 5.18 -39.54
CA GLY A 166 35.15 4.40 -38.96
C GLY A 166 35.22 2.95 -39.41
N PHE A 167 34.35 2.53 -40.35
CA PHE A 167 34.24 1.16 -40.88
C PHE A 167 34.72 1.04 -42.35
N CYS A 168 35.51 1.99 -42.84
CA CYS A 168 36.26 1.86 -44.09
C CYS A 168 37.69 1.38 -43.83
#